data_AF-E3RRV3-F1
#
_entry.id   AF-E3RRV3-F1
#
_cell.length_a   1.000
_cell.length_b   1.000
_cell.length_c   1.000
_cell.angle_alpha   90.00
_cell.angle_beta   90.00
_cell.angle_gamma   90.00
#
_symmetry.space_group_name_H-M   'P 1'
#
loop_
_entity.id
_entity.type
_entity.pdbx_description
1 polymer ?
#
loop_
_entity_poly.entity_id
_entity_poly.type
_entity_poly.pdbx_seq_one_letter_code
_entity_poly.pdbx_strand_id
1 'polypeptide(L)'
;MAYARLSDHSPMEAPDEKDDLSIWPPRHLSRLFSYKTLFGASLALWIVTSATFGWVLAHRPCGYGNHAATLMPFPPVPSRVVAFEPNSKFHYTAKDAGGPAWSALMPNDGGILSVADPSKYQLPASYKDRNNSNAEVYSMSMFHQLHCLNSIRMQLGMLEGFINNTAADVHQRNVFAPESHVNHCFDYLRQAIMCAGDLSLEHSVVPSEFGFNGWGTSHKCADWSAMWDIAVDRRYDQSIAQQAGK
;
A
#
# COMPACT_ATOMS: atom_id res chain seq x y z
N MET A 1 -51.97 -19.39 -53.67
CA MET A 1 -52.46 -18.50 -52.60
C MET A 1 -51.56 -17.28 -52.62
N ALA A 2 -51.82 -16.22 -53.40
CA ALA A 2 -53.03 -15.38 -53.44
C ALA A 2 -53.42 -14.98 -51.99
N TYR A 3 -53.46 -13.70 -51.59
CA TYR A 3 -54.02 -12.59 -52.35
C TYR A 3 -53.30 -11.25 -52.08
N ALA A 4 -52.95 -10.60 -53.19
CA ALA A 4 -52.94 -9.16 -53.33
C ALA A 4 -54.37 -8.65 -53.60
N ARG A 5 -54.68 -7.43 -53.16
CA ARG A 5 -55.48 -6.40 -53.88
C ARG A 5 -55.55 -5.15 -52.99
N LEU A 6 -55.00 -3.99 -53.37
CA LEU A 6 -55.44 -3.11 -54.47
C LEU A 6 -56.97 -2.98 -54.44
N SER A 7 -57.54 -1.82 -54.21
CA SER A 7 -57.90 -0.79 -55.20
C SER A 7 -58.96 0.04 -54.45
N ASP A 8 -59.40 1.24 -54.75
CA ASP A 8 -59.24 2.16 -55.87
C ASP A 8 -60.05 3.39 -55.41
N HIS A 9 -59.65 4.60 -55.78
CA HIS A 9 -60.44 5.40 -56.72
C HIS A 9 -59.98 6.85 -56.79
N SER A 10 -59.73 7.19 -58.05
CA SER A 10 -59.48 8.49 -58.65
C SER A 10 -60.82 9.25 -58.86
N PRO A 11 -60.90 10.32 -59.67
CA PRO A 11 -60.74 11.73 -59.32
C PRO A 11 -62.04 12.57 -59.55
N MET A 12 -62.12 13.82 -59.09
CA MET A 12 -63.01 14.82 -59.70
C MET A 12 -62.53 16.26 -59.48
N GLU A 13 -62.57 17.03 -60.56
CA GLU A 13 -62.04 18.40 -60.76
C GLU A 13 -62.75 19.54 -60.03
N ALA A 14 -61.95 20.58 -59.73
CA ALA A 14 -62.10 22.06 -59.68
C ALA A 14 -63.50 22.73 -59.49
N PRO A 15 -63.57 23.88 -58.76
CA PRO A 15 -63.21 25.17 -59.38
C PRO A 15 -62.52 26.23 -58.49
N ASP A 16 -61.62 26.97 -59.15
CA ASP A 16 -61.32 28.42 -59.18
C ASP A 16 -61.25 29.37 -57.93
N GLU A 17 -60.17 30.18 -57.97
CA GLU A 17 -59.84 31.50 -57.38
C GLU A 17 -59.72 31.81 -55.86
N LYS A 18 -58.48 32.27 -55.52
CA LYS A 18 -58.02 33.33 -54.57
C LYS A 18 -58.17 33.14 -53.04
N ASP A 19 -57.06 32.90 -52.34
CA ASP A 19 -56.25 33.95 -51.67
C ASP A 19 -55.09 33.38 -50.82
N ASP A 20 -54.07 34.22 -50.71
CA ASP A 20 -52.78 34.20 -49.99
C ASP A 20 -52.65 33.41 -48.66
N LEU A 21 -51.52 32.70 -48.46
CA LEU A 21 -50.59 32.85 -47.31
C LEU A 21 -49.56 31.70 -47.17
N SER A 22 -48.30 32.04 -47.40
CA SER A 22 -47.10 31.23 -47.19
C SER A 22 -46.79 30.93 -45.71
N ILE A 23 -46.72 29.65 -45.33
CA ILE A 23 -46.18 29.20 -44.03
C ILE A 23 -44.82 28.51 -44.27
N TRP A 24 -43.80 29.32 -44.53
CA TRP A 24 -42.39 28.92 -44.35
C TRP A 24 -41.80 29.81 -43.25
N PRO A 25 -41.03 29.27 -42.29
CA PRO A 25 -40.40 30.09 -41.27
C PRO A 25 -39.35 31.02 -41.91
N PRO A 26 -39.18 32.24 -41.38
CA PRO A 26 -38.31 33.25 -41.95
C PRO A 26 -36.83 32.81 -41.94
N ARG A 27 -36.10 33.19 -43.00
CA ARG A 27 -34.66 32.96 -43.25
C ARG A 27 -33.71 33.56 -42.18
N HIS A 28 -34.21 34.00 -41.04
CA HIS A 28 -33.44 34.70 -40.02
C HIS A 28 -32.84 33.77 -38.95
N LEU A 29 -33.34 32.54 -38.78
CA LEU A 29 -32.84 31.61 -37.76
C LEU A 29 -31.62 30.77 -38.19
N SER A 30 -31.31 30.71 -39.49
CA SER A 30 -30.09 30.05 -39.99
C SER A 30 -28.80 30.88 -39.82
N ARG A 31 -28.90 32.12 -39.32
CA ARG A 31 -27.75 33.01 -39.08
C ARG A 31 -27.06 32.83 -37.74
N LEU A 32 -27.64 32.10 -36.79
CA LEU A 32 -27.09 32.01 -35.42
C LEU A 32 -26.02 30.93 -35.24
N PHE A 33 -25.84 30.02 -36.20
CA PHE A 33 -24.76 29.02 -36.17
C PHE A 33 -23.93 29.11 -37.45
N SER A 34 -23.10 30.15 -37.54
CA SER A 34 -22.02 30.17 -38.52
C SER A 34 -20.94 29.18 -38.06
N TYR A 35 -20.41 28.35 -38.96
CA TYR A 35 -19.28 27.46 -38.64
C TYR A 35 -18.09 28.22 -38.01
N LYS A 36 -17.96 29.53 -38.30
CA LYS A 36 -16.94 30.40 -37.71
C LYS A 36 -17.15 30.63 -36.21
N THR A 37 -18.39 30.74 -35.74
CA THR A 37 -18.70 30.91 -34.31
C THR A 37 -18.52 29.59 -33.56
N LEU A 38 -18.89 28.46 -34.17
CA LEU A 38 -18.64 27.11 -33.63
C LEU A 38 -17.14 26.78 -33.55
N PHE A 39 -16.39 27.10 -34.61
CA PHE A 39 -14.94 26.91 -34.65
C PHE A 39 -14.24 27.81 -33.63
N GLY A 40 -14.65 29.08 -33.53
CA GLY A 40 -14.15 30.00 -32.52
C GLY A 40 -14.41 29.53 -31.09
N ALA A 41 -15.62 29.05 -30.80
CA ALA A 41 -16.00 28.55 -29.48
C ALA A 41 -15.25 27.26 -29.10
N SER A 42 -15.08 26.33 -30.05
CA SER A 42 -14.32 25.09 -29.81
C SER A 42 -12.82 25.35 -29.63
N LEU A 43 -12.23 26.27 -30.41
CA LEU A 43 -10.84 26.67 -30.23
C LEU A 43 -10.61 27.37 -28.89
N ALA A 44 -11.51 28.27 -28.48
CA ALA A 44 -11.44 28.92 -27.18
C ALA A 44 -11.54 27.91 -26.03
N LEU A 45 -12.46 26.93 -26.13
CA LEU A 45 -12.57 25.85 -25.16
C LEU A 45 -11.28 25.03 -25.06
N TRP A 46 -10.67 24.70 -26.20
CA TRP A 46 -9.43 23.90 -26.23
C TRP A 46 -8.23 24.65 -25.66
N ILE A 47 -8.14 25.96 -25.89
CA ILE A 47 -7.11 26.82 -25.31
C ILE A 47 -7.28 26.88 -23.78
N VAL A 48 -8.52 27.07 -23.30
CA VAL A 48 -8.81 27.12 -21.86
C VAL A 48 -8.49 25.79 -21.19
N THR A 49 -8.90 24.65 -21.77
CA THR A 49 -8.60 23.33 -21.19
C THR A 49 -7.11 23.00 -21.21
N SER A 50 -6.40 23.40 -22.27
CA SER A 50 -4.94 23.20 -22.35
C SER A 50 -4.20 24.08 -21.33
N ALA A 51 -4.65 25.33 -21.15
CA ALA A 51 -4.07 26.24 -20.17
C ALA A 51 -4.34 25.78 -18.73
N THR A 52 -5.55 25.30 -18.42
CA THR A 52 -5.86 24.75 -17.10
C THR A 52 -5.12 23.44 -16.85
N PHE A 53 -4.99 22.57 -17.85
CA PHE A 53 -4.20 21.34 -17.72
C PHE A 53 -2.71 21.64 -17.51
N GLY A 54 -2.14 22.60 -18.25
CA GLY A 54 -0.78 23.09 -18.04
C GLY A 54 -0.58 23.71 -16.65
N TRP A 55 -1.55 24.50 -16.18
CA TRP A 55 -1.53 25.06 -14.82
C TRP A 55 -1.59 23.97 -13.75
N VAL A 56 -2.48 22.99 -13.90
CA VAL A 56 -2.58 21.82 -13.01
C VAL A 56 -1.29 21.01 -13.00
N LEU A 57 -0.63 20.82 -14.15
CA LEU A 57 0.66 20.12 -14.22
C LEU A 57 1.79 20.93 -13.57
N ALA A 58 1.83 22.25 -13.78
CA ALA A 58 2.82 23.14 -13.20
C ALA A 58 2.63 23.36 -11.68
N HIS A 59 1.39 23.24 -11.19
CA HIS A 59 1.02 23.38 -9.78
C HIS A 59 0.66 22.03 -9.14
N ARG A 60 0.97 20.91 -9.79
CA ARG A 60 1.01 19.64 -9.04
C ARG A 60 2.04 19.87 -7.94
N PRO A 61 1.70 19.60 -6.67
CA PRO A 61 2.68 19.64 -5.61
C PRO A 61 3.73 18.56 -5.90
N CYS A 62 4.77 18.91 -6.65
CA CYS A 62 6.02 18.18 -6.71
C CYS A 62 6.68 18.37 -5.35
N GLY A 63 6.27 17.54 -4.40
CA GLY A 63 6.62 17.77 -3.01
C GLY A 63 6.02 16.74 -2.09
N TYR A 64 6.26 15.44 -2.35
CA TYR A 64 6.40 14.52 -1.23
C TYR A 64 7.77 14.80 -0.59
N GLY A 65 7.87 15.94 0.09
CA GLY A 65 8.98 16.26 0.96
C GLY A 65 8.90 15.39 2.20
N ASN A 66 9.35 14.13 2.12
CA ASN A 66 9.52 13.26 3.28
C ASN A 66 10.82 13.57 4.02
N HIS A 67 11.05 14.85 4.31
CA HIS A 67 12.18 15.32 5.10
C HIS A 67 11.70 16.09 6.33
N ALA A 68 10.73 15.53 7.05
CA ALA A 68 10.72 15.73 8.49
C ALA A 68 11.78 14.78 9.04
N ALA A 69 12.97 15.30 9.36
CA ALA A 69 13.86 14.62 10.28
C ALA A 69 13.08 14.47 11.59
N THR A 70 12.54 13.28 11.84
CA THR A 70 11.80 12.99 13.07
C THR A 70 12.72 13.35 14.24
N LEU A 71 12.34 14.37 15.01
CA LEU A 71 13.02 14.71 16.25
C LEU A 71 12.84 13.52 17.18
N MET A 72 13.84 12.66 17.27
CA MET A 72 13.75 11.48 18.12
C MET A 72 14.11 11.84 19.57
N PRO A 73 13.46 11.22 20.57
CA PRO A 73 13.75 11.46 21.97
C PRO A 73 15.08 10.85 22.45
N PHE A 74 15.86 10.28 21.54
CA PHE A 74 17.13 9.62 21.81
C PHE A 74 18.18 9.97 20.76
N PRO A 75 19.48 9.79 21.07
CA PRO A 75 20.57 10.04 20.13
C PRO A 75 20.44 9.19 18.86
N PRO A 76 21.03 9.64 17.73
CA PRO A 76 21.10 8.82 16.52
C PRO A 76 21.76 7.47 16.79
N VAL A 77 21.13 6.40 16.29
CA VAL A 77 21.67 5.04 16.38
C VAL A 77 22.63 4.80 15.20
N PRO A 78 23.87 4.35 15.44
CA PRO A 78 24.83 4.10 14.37
C PRO A 78 24.42 2.89 13.51
N SER A 79 24.65 2.99 12.21
CA SER A 79 24.47 1.87 11.28
C SER A 79 25.76 1.07 11.12
N ARG A 80 25.64 -0.21 10.77
CA ARG A 80 26.76 -1.08 10.41
C ARG A 80 26.35 -2.05 9.31
N VAL A 81 27.33 -2.49 8.52
CA VAL A 81 27.14 -3.56 7.53
C VAL A 81 27.24 -4.90 8.24
N VAL A 82 26.28 -5.79 7.99
CA VAL A 82 26.25 -7.15 8.52
C VAL A 82 25.97 -8.13 7.38
N ALA A 83 26.62 -9.28 7.40
CA ALA A 83 26.23 -10.43 6.61
C ALA A 83 25.24 -11.28 7.43
N PHE A 84 24.21 -11.80 6.78
CA PHE A 84 23.28 -12.72 7.44
C PHE A 84 23.87 -14.12 7.41
N GLU A 85 23.98 -14.72 8.59
CA GLU A 85 24.52 -16.05 8.76
C GLU A 85 23.47 -16.94 9.42
N PRO A 86 23.41 -18.23 9.06
CA PRO A 86 22.52 -19.18 9.71
C PRO A 86 22.79 -19.23 11.22
N ASN A 87 21.73 -19.06 12.03
CA ASN A 87 21.81 -19.25 13.46
C ASN A 87 20.86 -20.34 13.92
N SER A 88 21.42 -21.52 14.19
CA SER A 88 20.65 -22.72 14.57
C SER A 88 19.76 -22.51 15.79
N LYS A 89 20.09 -21.58 16.70
CA LYS A 89 19.25 -21.26 17.88
C LYS A 89 17.86 -20.74 17.50
N PHE A 90 17.70 -20.21 16.29
CA PHE A 90 16.44 -19.68 15.78
C PHE A 90 15.78 -20.60 14.74
N HIS A 91 16.36 -21.77 14.44
CA HIS A 91 15.86 -22.70 13.41
C HIS A 91 14.84 -23.70 13.95
N TYR A 92 13.89 -23.21 14.75
CA TYR A 92 12.87 -24.07 15.36
C TYR A 92 11.49 -23.39 15.41
N THR A 93 10.49 -24.07 14.86
CA THR A 93 9.07 -23.70 14.95
C THR A 93 8.36 -24.46 16.06
N ALA A 94 8.88 -25.59 16.52
CA ALA A 94 8.27 -26.40 17.56
C ALA A 94 7.98 -25.59 18.85
N LYS A 95 6.83 -25.84 19.46
CA LYS A 95 6.27 -25.10 20.60
C LYS A 95 7.26 -24.87 21.76
N ASP A 96 8.09 -25.86 22.05
CA ASP A 96 9.03 -25.83 23.18
C ASP A 96 10.49 -25.53 22.75
N ALA A 97 10.72 -25.27 21.47
CA ALA A 97 12.06 -25.06 20.91
C ALA A 97 12.32 -23.57 20.61
N GLY A 98 13.56 -23.14 20.85
CA GLY A 98 14.02 -21.77 20.57
C GLY A 98 13.48 -20.68 21.51
N GLY A 99 12.57 -21.01 22.43
CA GLY A 99 11.96 -20.05 23.37
C GLY A 99 12.97 -19.11 24.06
N PRO A 100 14.00 -19.63 24.73
CA PRO A 100 15.01 -18.78 25.38
C PRO A 100 15.75 -17.85 24.40
N ALA A 101 16.03 -18.31 23.18
CA ALA A 101 16.74 -17.50 22.19
C ALA A 101 15.85 -16.36 21.67
N TRP A 102 14.56 -16.62 21.41
CA TRP A 102 13.60 -15.60 20.99
C TRP A 102 13.27 -14.62 22.11
N SER A 103 13.10 -15.08 23.34
CA SER A 103 12.90 -14.21 24.50
C SER A 103 14.10 -13.29 24.73
N ALA A 104 15.32 -13.75 24.48
CA ALA A 104 16.53 -12.94 24.62
C ALA A 104 16.68 -11.83 23.58
N LEU A 105 15.85 -11.80 22.52
CA LEU A 105 15.81 -10.69 21.56
C LEU A 105 15.08 -9.47 22.09
N MET A 106 14.26 -9.64 23.13
CA MET A 106 13.44 -8.59 23.71
C MET A 106 14.06 -8.14 25.04
N PRO A 107 14.22 -6.83 25.27
CA PRO A 107 14.48 -6.33 26.61
C PRO A 107 13.28 -6.64 27.53
N ASN A 108 13.49 -6.60 28.84
CA ASN A 108 12.48 -7.01 29.83
C ASN A 108 11.15 -6.22 29.73
N ASP A 109 11.21 -5.00 29.22
CA ASP A 109 10.07 -4.09 28.98
C ASP A 109 9.41 -4.30 27.60
N GLY A 110 9.90 -5.24 26.80
CA GLY A 110 9.39 -5.52 25.46
C GLY A 110 9.75 -4.47 24.41
N GLY A 111 10.67 -3.56 24.71
CA GLY A 111 11.05 -2.46 23.81
C GLY A 111 10.10 -1.27 23.89
N ILE A 112 9.38 -1.15 25.02
CA ILE A 112 8.44 -0.07 25.30
C ILE A 112 9.18 1.04 26.05
N LEU A 113 9.14 2.24 25.50
CA LEU A 113 9.89 3.40 25.97
C LEU A 113 8.96 4.41 26.62
N SER A 114 9.34 4.93 27.78
CA SER A 114 8.73 6.12 28.37
C SER A 114 9.38 7.38 27.79
N VAL A 115 8.58 8.28 27.23
CA VAL A 115 9.03 9.52 26.60
C VAL A 115 8.42 10.70 27.35
N ALA A 116 9.27 11.49 28.00
CA ALA A 116 8.87 12.73 28.65
C ALA A 116 8.59 13.83 27.62
N ASP A 117 7.52 14.58 27.83
CA ASP A 117 7.08 15.69 26.97
C ASP A 117 7.02 15.31 25.47
N PRO A 118 6.22 14.29 25.07
CA PRO A 118 6.21 13.75 23.72
C PRO A 118 5.89 14.78 22.62
N SER A 119 5.20 15.87 22.97
CA SER A 119 4.92 16.99 22.07
C SER A 119 6.18 17.69 21.56
N LYS A 120 7.30 17.68 22.30
CA LYS A 120 8.60 18.22 21.85
C LYS A 120 9.14 17.48 20.62
N TYR A 121 8.75 16.23 20.47
CA TYR A 121 9.17 15.32 19.40
C TYR A 121 8.08 15.15 18.33
N GLN A 122 6.98 15.91 18.43
CA GLN A 122 5.81 15.82 17.54
C GLN A 122 5.21 14.41 17.52
N LEU A 123 5.30 13.68 18.63
CA LEU A 123 4.70 12.35 18.75
C LEU A 123 3.18 12.47 19.02
N PRO A 124 2.36 11.60 18.42
CA PRO A 124 0.94 11.50 18.77
C PRO A 124 0.76 11.17 20.25
N ALA A 125 -0.39 11.56 20.81
CA ALA A 125 -0.75 11.17 22.17
C ALA A 125 -0.81 9.65 22.29
N SER A 126 -0.25 9.12 23.37
CA SER A 126 -0.21 7.69 23.68
C SER A 126 -0.65 7.42 25.11
N TYR A 127 -0.49 6.17 25.56
CA TYR A 127 -0.82 5.77 26.92
C TYR A 127 0.05 6.51 27.94
N LYS A 128 -0.56 7.03 29.01
CA LYS A 128 0.15 7.77 30.07
C LYS A 128 1.09 6.84 30.85
N ASP A 129 2.30 7.31 31.12
CA ASP A 129 3.20 6.61 32.04
C ASP A 129 2.65 6.73 33.47
N ARG A 130 2.49 5.60 34.16
CA ARG A 130 1.99 5.53 35.55
C ARG A 130 2.98 6.13 36.55
N ASN A 131 4.26 6.10 36.24
CA ASN A 131 5.32 6.55 37.13
C ASN A 131 5.77 7.99 36.86
N ASN A 132 5.29 8.61 35.76
CA ASN A 132 5.65 9.96 35.37
C ASN A 132 4.49 10.67 34.66
N SER A 133 3.88 11.65 35.33
CA SER A 133 2.70 12.38 34.82
C SER A 133 2.96 13.15 33.52
N ASN A 134 4.22 13.47 33.23
CA ASN A 134 4.62 14.24 32.05
C ASN A 134 5.13 13.33 30.91
N ALA A 135 5.04 12.01 31.08
CA ALA A 135 5.49 11.06 30.09
C ALA A 135 4.36 10.18 29.55
N GLU A 136 4.60 9.67 28.35
CA GLU A 136 3.76 8.70 27.68
C GLU A 136 4.62 7.54 27.20
N VAL A 137 4.02 6.36 27.08
CA VAL A 137 4.73 5.15 26.64
C VAL A 137 4.49 4.87 25.17
N TYR A 138 5.54 4.42 24.49
CA TYR A 138 5.51 4.09 23.07
C TYR A 138 6.22 2.75 22.84
N SER A 139 5.75 1.97 21.89
CA SER A 139 6.45 0.75 21.48
C SER A 139 7.42 1.07 20.33
N MET A 140 8.67 0.66 20.44
CA MET A 140 9.60 0.77 19.31
C MET A 140 9.25 -0.27 18.23
N SER A 141 9.04 0.18 17.00
CA SER A 141 8.54 -0.65 15.89
C SER A 141 9.36 -1.90 15.63
N MET A 142 10.69 -1.83 15.68
CA MET A 142 11.56 -3.01 15.49
C MET A 142 11.25 -4.13 16.50
N PHE A 143 11.06 -3.80 17.79
CA PHE A 143 10.73 -4.78 18.81
C PHE A 143 9.30 -5.30 18.66
N HIS A 144 8.35 -4.45 18.26
CA HIS A 144 7.00 -4.90 17.96
C HIS A 144 6.96 -5.87 16.76
N GLN A 145 7.75 -5.61 15.71
CA GLN A 145 7.90 -6.52 14.58
C GLN A 145 8.48 -7.87 15.01
N LEU A 146 9.50 -7.90 15.88
CA LEU A 146 10.04 -9.14 16.45
C LEU A 146 9.00 -9.89 17.32
N HIS A 147 8.22 -9.17 18.12
CA HIS A 147 7.12 -9.73 18.90
C HIS A 147 6.10 -10.42 17.99
N CYS A 148 5.64 -9.73 16.95
CA CYS A 148 4.70 -10.28 15.96
C CYS A 148 5.28 -11.50 15.24
N LEU A 149 6.55 -11.45 14.81
CA LEU A 149 7.22 -12.57 14.16
C LEU A 149 7.28 -13.81 15.07
N ASN A 150 7.62 -13.64 16.34
CA ASN A 150 7.64 -14.75 17.30
C ASN A 150 6.23 -15.28 17.61
N SER A 151 5.22 -14.42 17.70
CA SER A 151 3.82 -14.82 17.88
C SER A 151 3.33 -15.70 16.71
N ILE A 152 3.67 -15.33 15.47
CA ILE A 152 3.34 -16.14 14.28
C ILE A 152 4.07 -17.49 14.35
N ARG A 153 5.38 -17.50 14.68
CA ARG A 153 6.17 -18.72 14.85
C ARG A 153 5.54 -19.68 15.86
N MET A 154 5.15 -19.16 17.02
CA MET A 154 4.52 -19.96 18.08
C MET A 154 3.18 -20.54 17.64
N GLN A 155 2.34 -19.74 16.97
CA GLN A 155 1.03 -20.22 16.48
C GLN A 155 1.19 -21.31 15.42
N LEU A 156 2.18 -21.16 14.52
CA LEU A 156 2.49 -22.18 13.51
C LEU A 156 2.99 -23.47 14.17
N GLY A 157 3.91 -23.37 15.13
CA GLY A 157 4.40 -24.52 15.88
C GLY A 157 3.32 -25.28 16.65
N MET A 158 2.36 -24.55 17.24
CA MET A 158 1.20 -25.18 17.87
C MET A 158 0.35 -25.93 16.85
N LEU A 159 0.06 -25.32 15.69
CA LEU A 159 -0.72 -25.94 14.63
C LEU A 159 -0.04 -27.20 14.07
N GLU A 160 1.27 -27.14 13.80
CA GLU A 160 2.07 -28.29 13.36
C GLU A 160 2.00 -29.44 14.38
N GLY A 161 2.12 -29.12 15.68
CA GLY A 161 1.99 -30.09 16.76
C GLY A 161 0.59 -30.73 16.85
N PHE A 162 -0.47 -29.94 16.62
CA PHE A 162 -1.84 -30.45 16.57
C PHE A 162 -2.09 -31.37 15.37
N ILE A 163 -1.58 -31.04 14.19
CA ILE A 163 -1.83 -31.80 12.95
C ILE A 163 -1.03 -33.11 12.94
N ASN A 164 0.24 -33.07 13.35
CA ASN A 164 1.15 -34.19 13.15
C ASN A 164 1.12 -35.24 14.28
N ASN A 165 0.35 -35.05 15.35
CA ASN A 165 0.21 -35.97 16.50
C ASN A 165 1.55 -36.47 17.08
N THR A 166 2.63 -35.75 16.80
CA THR A 166 3.99 -36.10 17.14
C THR A 166 4.68 -34.83 17.60
N ALA A 167 5.32 -34.90 18.76
CA ALA A 167 6.46 -34.05 19.08
C ALA A 167 7.59 -34.44 18.11
N ALA A 168 7.44 -34.08 16.84
CA ALA A 168 8.40 -34.47 15.81
C ALA A 168 9.69 -33.70 16.07
N ASP A 169 10.73 -34.44 16.42
CA ASP A 169 12.11 -34.01 16.60
C ASP A 169 12.62 -33.38 15.29
N VAL A 170 12.55 -32.05 15.19
CA VAL A 170 13.04 -31.32 14.01
C VAL A 170 14.54 -31.09 14.16
N HIS A 171 15.32 -32.14 13.95
CA HIS A 171 16.76 -32.02 13.73
C HIS A 171 17.07 -31.55 12.31
N GLN A 172 18.05 -30.64 12.24
CA GLN A 172 18.62 -29.97 11.07
C GLN A 172 18.31 -30.62 9.73
N ARG A 173 17.53 -29.91 8.89
CA ARG A 173 17.23 -30.32 7.52
C ARG A 173 17.65 -29.27 6.50
N ASN A 174 17.92 -29.77 5.30
CA ASN A 174 18.44 -29.07 4.14
C ASN A 174 17.64 -27.79 3.81
N VAL A 175 18.28 -26.63 3.57
CA VAL A 175 17.62 -25.30 3.42
C VAL A 175 16.47 -25.29 2.37
N PHE A 176 16.51 -26.22 1.42
CA PHE A 176 15.50 -26.36 0.35
C PHE A 176 14.44 -27.44 0.60
N ALA A 177 14.51 -28.20 1.69
CA ALA A 177 13.41 -29.08 2.08
C ALA A 177 12.26 -28.25 2.71
N PRO A 178 10.99 -28.55 2.41
CA PRO A 178 9.85 -27.70 2.79
C PRO A 178 9.76 -27.36 4.29
N GLU A 179 10.04 -28.33 5.18
CA GLU A 179 9.95 -28.15 6.64
C GLU A 179 11.11 -27.31 7.22
N SER A 180 12.32 -27.43 6.65
CA SER A 180 13.47 -26.56 7.00
C SER A 180 13.34 -25.17 6.39
N HIS A 181 12.51 -25.01 5.36
CA HIS A 181 12.30 -23.72 4.70
C HIS A 181 11.54 -22.73 5.60
N VAL A 182 10.66 -23.19 6.47
CA VAL A 182 9.96 -22.30 7.42
C VAL A 182 10.92 -21.81 8.51
N ASN A 183 11.73 -22.72 9.04
CA ASN A 183 12.65 -22.44 10.15
C ASN A 183 13.73 -21.40 9.79
N HIS A 184 14.40 -21.55 8.64
CA HIS A 184 15.38 -20.53 8.21
C HIS A 184 14.70 -19.22 7.81
N CYS A 185 13.47 -19.23 7.29
CA CYS A 185 12.72 -18.00 6.99
C CYS A 185 12.49 -17.14 8.24
N PHE A 186 12.14 -17.75 9.37
CA PHE A 186 12.00 -17.01 10.63
C PHE A 186 13.33 -16.40 11.09
N ASP A 187 14.44 -17.12 10.96
CA ASP A 187 15.76 -16.59 11.28
C ASP A 187 16.19 -15.47 10.31
N TYR A 188 15.93 -15.64 9.02
CA TYR A 188 16.19 -14.62 7.99
C TYR A 188 15.37 -13.35 8.24
N LEU A 189 14.06 -13.46 8.49
CA LEU A 189 13.19 -12.32 8.78
C LEU A 189 13.57 -11.63 10.09
N ARG A 190 13.94 -12.39 11.12
CA ARG A 190 14.49 -11.84 12.37
C ARG A 190 15.73 -10.99 12.10
N GLN A 191 16.66 -11.50 11.30
CA GLN A 191 17.87 -10.76 10.91
C GLN A 191 17.53 -9.51 10.10
N ALA A 192 16.58 -9.60 9.15
CA ALA A 192 16.12 -8.48 8.35
C ALA A 192 15.49 -7.37 9.21
N ILE A 193 14.62 -7.71 10.17
CA ILE A 193 14.00 -6.74 11.09
C ILE A 193 15.07 -6.02 11.91
N MET A 194 16.01 -6.78 12.50
CA MET A 194 17.10 -6.19 13.29
C MET A 194 18.05 -5.32 12.46
N CYS A 195 18.29 -5.71 11.20
CA CYS A 195 19.15 -4.95 10.28
C CYS A 195 18.48 -3.66 9.80
N ALA A 196 17.17 -3.69 9.54
CA ALA A 196 16.40 -2.51 9.18
C ALA A 196 16.32 -1.53 10.35
N GLY A 197 16.17 -2.05 11.58
CA GLY A 197 16.28 -1.26 12.80
C GLY A 197 15.25 -0.12 12.84
N ASP A 198 13.97 -0.43 12.65
CA ASP A 198 12.91 0.57 12.65
C ASP A 198 12.72 1.21 14.05
N LEU A 199 13.20 2.44 14.18
CA LEU A 199 13.19 3.22 15.43
C LEU A 199 11.91 4.05 15.62
N SER A 200 10.92 3.89 14.75
CA SER A 200 9.64 4.57 14.90
C SER A 200 8.96 4.22 16.23
N LEU A 201 8.28 5.22 16.81
CA LEU A 201 7.62 5.12 18.10
C LEU A 201 6.11 4.99 17.91
N GLU A 202 5.62 3.78 18.14
CA GLU A 202 4.22 3.45 18.00
C GLU A 202 3.45 3.89 19.22
N HIS A 203 2.41 4.66 18.98
CA HIS A 203 1.50 5.14 19.99
C HIS A 203 0.38 4.13 20.23
N SER A 204 -0.27 4.25 21.38
CA SER A 204 -1.47 3.47 21.63
C SER A 204 -2.64 3.98 20.80
N VAL A 205 -3.41 3.04 20.24
CA VAL A 205 -4.63 3.33 19.45
C VAL A 205 -5.65 4.09 20.26
N VAL A 206 -5.76 3.76 21.55
CA VAL A 206 -6.68 4.37 22.50
C VAL A 206 -5.83 4.85 23.68
N PRO A 207 -5.66 6.17 23.89
CA PRO A 207 -4.75 6.70 24.91
C PRO A 207 -5.04 6.24 26.36
N SER A 208 -6.24 5.72 26.64
CA SER A 208 -6.60 5.15 27.94
C SER A 208 -6.32 3.64 28.07
N GLU A 209 -5.93 2.96 27.00
CA GLU A 209 -5.69 1.51 26.99
C GLU A 209 -4.21 1.23 26.70
N PHE A 210 -3.62 0.27 27.38
CA PHE A 210 -2.26 -0.14 27.09
C PHE A 210 -2.27 -1.15 25.95
N GLY A 211 -1.85 -0.72 24.76
CA GLY A 211 -1.78 -1.59 23.59
C GLY A 211 -1.31 -0.82 22.36
N PHE A 212 -0.48 -1.46 21.55
CA PHE A 212 0.14 -0.88 20.36
C PHE A 212 -0.18 -1.80 19.19
N ASN A 213 -0.76 -1.26 18.13
CA ASN A 213 -0.98 -2.02 16.89
C ASN A 213 -0.07 -1.55 15.76
N GLY A 214 0.67 -0.45 15.95
CA GLY A 214 1.56 0.18 14.98
C GLY A 214 0.88 1.13 13.99
N TRP A 215 -0.45 1.14 13.89
CA TRP A 215 -1.12 1.88 12.82
C TRP A 215 -1.11 3.38 13.13
N GLY A 216 -1.03 4.20 12.08
CA GLY A 216 -0.93 5.66 12.21
C GLY A 216 0.46 6.15 12.65
N THR A 217 1.42 5.26 12.84
CA THR A 217 2.82 5.62 13.10
C THR A 217 3.55 5.88 11.80
N SER A 218 4.37 6.93 11.75
CA SER A 218 5.18 7.24 10.56
C SER A 218 6.48 6.45 10.61
N HIS A 219 6.85 5.81 9.49
CA HIS A 219 8.06 5.01 9.35
C HIS A 219 9.00 5.58 8.29
N LYS A 220 10.30 5.32 8.44
CA LYS A 220 11.31 5.67 7.42
C LYS A 220 11.58 4.46 6.52
N CYS A 221 10.86 4.39 5.42
CA CYS A 221 10.96 3.28 4.47
C CYS A 221 11.85 3.62 3.26
N ALA A 222 12.43 2.59 2.66
CA ALA A 222 12.88 2.67 1.27
C ALA A 222 11.66 2.85 0.35
N ASP A 223 11.81 3.59 -0.75
CA ASP A 223 10.72 3.79 -1.70
C ASP A 223 10.39 2.48 -2.42
N TRP A 224 9.18 1.98 -2.18
CA TRP A 224 8.70 0.73 -2.76
C TRP A 224 8.67 0.75 -4.30
N SER A 225 8.25 1.86 -4.89
CA SER A 225 8.11 1.97 -6.35
C SER A 225 9.48 1.97 -6.99
N ALA A 226 10.45 2.68 -6.41
CA ALA A 226 11.82 2.66 -6.89
C ALA A 226 12.44 1.25 -6.80
N MET A 227 12.22 0.54 -5.69
CA MET A 227 12.69 -0.85 -5.54
C MET A 227 12.03 -1.78 -6.56
N TRP A 228 10.72 -1.62 -6.78
CA TRP A 228 9.96 -2.38 -7.76
C TRP A 228 10.50 -2.18 -9.18
N ASP A 229 10.69 -0.92 -9.59
CA ASP A 229 11.19 -0.58 -10.92
C ASP A 229 12.58 -1.18 -11.17
N ILE A 230 13.47 -1.13 -10.17
CA ILE A 230 14.79 -1.79 -10.23
C ILE A 230 14.64 -3.30 -10.44
N ALA A 231 13.74 -3.95 -9.70
CA ALA A 231 13.53 -5.39 -9.78
C ALA A 231 12.97 -5.83 -11.14
N VAL A 232 12.10 -5.02 -11.75
CA VAL A 232 11.56 -5.26 -13.08
C VAL A 232 12.63 -5.04 -14.15
N ASP A 233 13.37 -3.93 -14.10
CA ASP A 233 14.45 -3.59 -15.04
C ASP A 233 15.55 -4.66 -15.06
N ARG A 234 15.87 -5.24 -13.90
CA ARG A 234 16.94 -6.24 -13.73
C ARG A 234 16.43 -7.67 -13.59
N ARG A 235 15.21 -7.95 -14.04
CA ARG A 235 14.58 -9.27 -13.88
C ARG A 235 15.43 -10.37 -14.52
N TYR A 236 15.66 -11.45 -13.78
CA TYR A 236 16.32 -12.64 -14.30
C TYR A 236 15.48 -13.33 -15.38
N ASP A 237 16.03 -13.45 -16.59
CA ASP A 237 15.38 -14.15 -17.71
C ASP A 237 15.57 -15.68 -17.58
N GLN A 238 14.47 -16.38 -17.34
CA GLN A 238 14.46 -17.84 -17.21
C GLN A 238 14.20 -18.56 -18.55
N SER A 239 13.98 -17.83 -19.65
CA SER A 239 13.59 -18.40 -20.93
C SER A 239 14.69 -19.25 -21.59
N ILE A 240 15.97 -18.94 -21.32
CA ILE A 240 17.12 -19.68 -21.86
C ILE A 240 17.29 -21.05 -21.15
N ALA A 241 16.96 -21.15 -19.86
CA ALA A 241 17.12 -22.40 -19.10
C ALA A 241 16.08 -23.48 -19.49
N GLN A 242 14.90 -23.08 -19.96
CA GLN A 242 13.85 -24.03 -20.37
C GLN A 242 14.09 -24.66 -21.75
N GLN A 243 15.01 -24.12 -22.56
CA GLN A 243 15.33 -24.65 -23.89
C GLN A 243 16.48 -25.67 -23.87
N ALA A 244 17.28 -25.71 -22.80
CA ALA A 244 18.41 -26.65 -22.64
C ALA A 244 18.02 -27.99 -21.98
N GLY A 245 16.74 -28.17 -21.63
CA GLY A 245 16.20 -29.37 -20.97
C GLY A 245 15.11 -30.10 -21.74
N LYS A 246 15.02 -29.90 -23.06
CA LYS A 246 14.16 -30.68 -23.97
C LYS A 246 15.01 -31.42 -25.00
#